data_AF-A0AA48GS58-F1
#
_entry.id   AF-A0AA48GS58-F1
#
_cell.length_a   1.000
_cell.length_b   1.000
_cell.length_c   1.000
_cell.angle_alpha   90.00
_cell.angle_beta   90.00
_cell.angle_gamma   90.00
#
_symmetry.space_group_name_H-M   'P 1'
#
loop_
_entity.id
_entity.type
_entity.pdbx_description
1 polymer ?
#
loop_
_entity_poly.entity_id
_entity_poly.type
_entity_poly.pdbx_seq_one_letter_code
_entity_poly.pdbx_strand_id
1 'polypeptide(L)'
;MRVPIIAGALVLMACGPQIPNKPAGVPEGAFWAGDSKGGAFVAIGVPDHEGWQVKIYDRHSGAVLAQGLFVIRRGAARPSFHQEDFAGWDGRAVRLTDGGVLEPKNP
;
A
#
# COMPACT_ATOMS: atom_id res chain seq x y z
N MET A 1 23.56 20.77 -49.15
CA MET A 1 22.79 19.89 -48.23
C MET A 1 23.32 20.10 -46.82
N ARG A 2 22.49 20.60 -45.89
CA ARG A 2 22.83 20.74 -44.46
C ARG A 2 21.64 20.26 -43.66
N VAL A 3 21.84 19.17 -42.92
CA VAL A 3 20.86 18.50 -42.06
C VAL A 3 20.92 19.15 -40.68
N PRO A 4 19.85 19.73 -40.13
CA PRO A 4 19.77 19.98 -38.71
C PRO A 4 19.18 18.73 -38.02
N ILE A 5 20.04 18.00 -37.31
CA ILE A 5 19.65 16.97 -36.36
C ILE A 5 19.00 17.71 -35.18
N ILE A 6 17.66 17.73 -35.13
CA ILE A 6 16.94 18.17 -33.94
C ILE A 6 17.03 17.03 -32.93
N ALA A 7 17.97 17.16 -32.00
CA ALA A 7 18.06 16.30 -30.83
C ALA A 7 16.79 16.47 -30.00
N GLY A 8 15.85 15.54 -30.16
CA GLY A 8 14.64 15.47 -29.36
C GLY A 8 14.99 15.21 -27.90
N ALA A 9 14.75 16.22 -27.06
CA ALA A 9 14.77 16.06 -25.61
C ALA A 9 13.63 15.12 -25.20
N LEU A 10 13.96 13.86 -24.97
CA LEU A 10 13.06 12.84 -24.46
C LEU A 10 12.82 13.12 -22.98
N VAL A 11 11.72 13.85 -22.69
CA VAL A 11 11.24 14.09 -21.32
C VAL A 11 10.73 12.76 -20.77
N LEU A 12 11.55 12.09 -19.96
CA LEU A 12 11.14 10.94 -19.17
C LEU A 12 10.15 11.43 -18.10
N MET A 13 8.85 11.31 -18.36
CA MET A 13 7.82 11.47 -17.35
C MET A 13 8.07 10.44 -16.25
N ALA A 14 8.38 10.92 -15.05
CA ALA A 14 8.47 10.09 -13.86
C ALA A 14 7.07 9.56 -13.50
N CYS A 15 6.70 8.40 -14.06
CA CYS A 15 5.55 7.63 -13.60
C CYS A 15 5.91 6.91 -12.29
N GLY A 16 6.01 7.67 -11.20
CA GLY A 16 5.97 7.11 -9.85
C GLY A 16 4.55 6.60 -9.52
N PRO A 17 4.39 5.63 -8.61
CA PRO A 17 3.06 5.23 -8.15
C PRO A 17 2.36 6.44 -7.52
N GLN A 18 1.25 6.87 -8.12
CA GLN A 18 0.47 7.99 -7.61
C GLN A 18 -0.31 7.54 -6.38
N ILE A 19 0.19 7.86 -5.20
CA ILE A 19 -0.51 7.62 -3.94
C ILE A 19 -1.66 8.64 -3.82
N PRO A 20 -2.93 8.20 -3.62
CA PRO A 20 -4.03 9.11 -3.43
C PRO A 20 -3.88 9.96 -2.17
N ASN A 21 -4.48 11.16 -2.18
CA ASN A 21 -4.62 11.96 -0.96
C ASN A 21 -5.45 11.20 0.08
N LYS A 22 -5.04 11.29 1.34
CA LYS A 22 -5.77 10.67 2.46
C LYS A 22 -7.07 11.44 2.73
N PRO A 23 -8.24 10.77 2.77
CA PRO A 23 -9.48 11.40 3.23
C PRO A 23 -9.45 11.62 4.75
N ALA A 24 -10.31 12.50 5.27
CA ALA A 24 -10.29 12.96 6.67
C ALA A 24 -10.43 11.85 7.75
N GLY A 25 -10.88 10.65 7.38
CA GLY A 25 -10.98 9.49 8.27
C GLY A 25 -9.72 8.60 8.33
N VAL A 26 -8.73 8.87 7.48
CA VAL A 26 -7.51 8.04 7.38
C VAL A 26 -6.38 8.72 8.13
N PRO A 27 -5.73 8.04 9.11
CA PRO A 27 -4.64 8.62 9.87
C PRO A 27 -3.41 8.86 8.98
N GLU A 28 -2.60 9.87 9.29
CA GLU A 28 -1.41 10.22 8.50
C GLU A 28 -0.42 9.07 8.36
N GLY A 29 -0.30 8.22 9.40
CA GLY A 29 0.56 7.04 9.40
C GLY A 29 0.01 5.83 8.62
N ALA A 30 -1.16 5.91 7.98
CA ALA A 30 -1.63 4.84 7.11
C ALA A 30 -0.86 4.81 5.78
N PHE A 31 -0.57 3.62 5.31
CA PHE A 31 0.10 3.35 4.04
C PHE A 31 -0.92 3.07 2.94
N TRP A 32 -0.62 3.46 1.71
CA TRP A 32 -1.43 3.09 0.56
C TRP A 32 -1.09 1.66 0.11
N ALA A 33 -2.06 0.76 0.13
CA ALA A 33 -1.93 -0.58 -0.43
C ALA A 33 -2.76 -0.67 -1.71
N GLY A 34 -2.14 -0.31 -2.83
CA GLY A 34 -2.78 -0.36 -4.13
C GLY A 34 -1.97 0.24 -5.27
N ASP A 35 -2.59 0.24 -6.44
CA ASP A 35 -2.05 0.78 -7.68
C ASP A 35 -2.97 1.87 -8.26
N SER A 36 -2.77 2.21 -9.54
CA SER A 36 -3.60 3.18 -10.25
C SER A 36 -5.04 2.72 -10.48
N LYS A 37 -5.33 1.42 -10.39
CA LYS A 37 -6.65 0.83 -10.60
C LYS A 37 -7.44 0.75 -9.30
N GLY A 38 -6.78 0.52 -8.17
CA GLY A 38 -7.48 0.39 -6.90
C GLY A 38 -6.59 0.10 -5.71
N GLY A 39 -7.16 0.23 -4.52
CA GLY A 39 -6.46 -0.02 -3.26
C GLY A 39 -7.21 0.51 -2.06
N ALA A 40 -6.57 0.36 -0.90
CA ALA A 40 -7.06 0.85 0.37
C ALA A 40 -5.91 1.46 1.17
N PHE A 41 -6.23 2.29 2.16
CA PHE A 41 -5.25 2.72 3.15
C PHE A 41 -5.15 1.71 4.28
N VAL A 42 -3.95 1.44 4.76
CA VAL A 42 -3.63 0.43 5.75
C VAL A 42 -2.89 1.09 6.90
N ALA A 43 -3.51 1.18 8.08
CA ALA A 43 -2.80 1.55 9.30
C ALA A 43 -2.31 0.27 9.98
N ILE A 44 -1.00 0.23 10.25
CA ILE A 44 -0.37 -0.84 11.02
C ILE A 44 -0.04 -0.28 12.41
N GLY A 45 -0.58 -0.92 13.44
CA GLY A 45 -0.27 -0.64 14.84
C GLY A 45 1.00 -1.34 15.30
N VAL A 46 1.22 -1.33 16.62
CA VAL A 46 2.34 -2.04 17.25
C VAL A 46 2.14 -3.55 17.08
N PRO A 47 3.19 -4.31 16.73
CA PRO A 47 3.10 -5.78 16.71
C PRO A 47 2.89 -6.30 18.13
N ASP A 48 2.02 -7.29 18.29
CA ASP A 48 1.95 -8.11 19.49
C ASP A 48 2.60 -9.48 19.22
N HIS A 49 2.59 -10.36 20.23
CA HIS A 49 3.15 -11.72 20.11
C HIS A 49 2.35 -12.62 19.14
N GLU A 50 1.18 -12.15 18.70
CA GLU A 50 0.22 -12.89 17.91
C GLU A 50 0.05 -12.36 16.48
N GLY A 51 0.55 -11.15 16.17
CA GLY A 51 0.41 -10.49 14.88
C GLY A 51 0.49 -8.96 14.97
N TRP A 52 -0.19 -8.31 14.03
CA TRP A 52 -0.24 -6.86 13.85
C TRP A 52 -1.67 -6.36 13.98
N GLN A 53 -1.89 -5.33 14.79
CA GLN A 53 -3.18 -4.64 14.76
C GLN A 53 -3.28 -3.84 13.47
N VAL A 54 -4.21 -4.20 12.60
CA VAL A 54 -4.37 -3.59 11.28
C VAL A 54 -5.75 -2.99 11.16
N LYS A 55 -5.83 -1.82 10.53
CA LYS A 55 -7.08 -1.19 10.12
C LYS A 55 -6.99 -0.78 8.66
N ILE A 56 -7.96 -1.23 7.87
CA ILE A 56 -8.08 -0.97 6.44
C ILE A 56 -9.15 0.09 6.24
N TYR A 57 -8.87 1.09 5.42
CA TYR A 57 -9.78 2.20 5.17
C TYR A 57 -10.07 2.33 3.67
N ASP A 58 -11.30 2.69 3.38
CA ASP A 58 -11.74 3.04 2.05
C ASP A 58 -10.98 4.26 1.53
N ARG A 59 -10.58 4.19 0.27
CA ARG A 59 -9.75 5.21 -0.38
C ARG A 59 -10.47 6.54 -0.59
N HIS A 60 -11.81 6.53 -0.64
CA HIS A 60 -12.61 7.71 -0.99
C HIS A 60 -13.24 8.36 0.24
N SER A 61 -13.92 7.56 1.07
CA SER A 61 -14.64 8.00 2.25
C SER A 61 -13.78 8.03 3.52
N GLY A 62 -12.70 7.24 3.55
CA GLY A 62 -11.95 6.99 4.78
C GLY A 62 -12.70 6.13 5.80
N ALA A 63 -13.82 5.49 5.42
CA ALA A 63 -14.52 4.55 6.27
C ALA A 63 -13.67 3.30 6.53
N VAL A 64 -13.79 2.71 7.72
CA VAL A 64 -13.11 1.45 8.04
C VAL A 64 -13.76 0.31 7.26
N LEU A 65 -12.98 -0.37 6.42
CA LEU A 65 -13.39 -1.55 5.66
C LEU A 65 -13.17 -2.84 6.44
N ALA A 66 -12.06 -2.93 7.16
CA ALA A 66 -11.70 -4.07 7.98
C ALA A 66 -10.80 -3.64 9.14
N GLN A 67 -10.85 -4.35 10.26
CA GLN A 67 -9.93 -4.14 11.37
C GLN A 67 -9.73 -5.43 12.16
N GLY A 68 -8.56 -5.55 12.78
CA GLY A 68 -8.27 -6.62 13.73
C GLY A 68 -6.82 -7.05 13.69
N LEU A 69 -6.56 -8.22 14.24
CA LEU A 69 -5.23 -8.80 14.30
C LEU A 69 -4.92 -9.54 12.99
N PHE A 70 -3.83 -9.18 12.33
CA PHE A 70 -3.36 -9.79 11.08
C PHE A 70 -2.00 -10.45 11.29
N VAL A 71 -1.74 -11.53 10.56
CA VAL A 71 -0.47 -12.26 10.61
C VAL A 71 0.15 -12.36 9.23
N ILE A 72 1.48 -12.37 9.19
CA ILE A 72 2.21 -12.66 7.96
C ILE A 72 2.14 -14.19 7.76
N ARG A 73 1.24 -14.67 6.89
CA ARG A 73 1.14 -16.12 6.57
C ARG A 73 2.15 -16.56 5.51
N ARG A 74 2.59 -15.62 4.68
CA ARG A 74 3.60 -15.82 3.65
C ARG A 74 4.54 -14.62 3.68
N GLY A 75 5.84 -14.87 3.52
CA GLY A 75 6.88 -13.84 3.56
C GLY A 75 7.71 -13.89 4.85
N ALA A 76 8.69 -12.99 4.94
CA ALA A 76 9.54 -12.90 6.13
C ALA A 76 8.81 -12.20 7.28
N ALA A 77 9.14 -12.58 8.52
CA ALA A 77 8.80 -11.78 9.68
C ALA A 77 9.47 -10.41 9.56
N ARG A 78 8.78 -9.35 9.98
CA ARG A 78 9.26 -7.97 9.86
C ARG A 78 9.14 -7.27 11.21
N PRO A 79 10.05 -6.34 11.55
CA PRO A 79 9.93 -5.53 12.77
C PRO A 79 9.07 -4.27 12.56
N SER A 80 8.86 -3.86 11.31
CA SER A 80 8.11 -2.66 10.91
C SER A 80 7.64 -2.78 9.45
N PHE A 81 6.78 -1.84 9.04
CA PHE A 81 6.33 -1.69 7.65
C PHE A 81 6.58 -0.28 7.15
N HIS A 82 6.84 -0.18 5.85
CA HIS A 82 7.03 1.07 5.11
C HIS A 82 6.09 1.11 3.90
N GLN A 83 5.89 2.29 3.31
CA GLN A 83 4.95 2.49 2.20
C GLN A 83 5.24 1.56 1.00
N GLU A 84 6.51 1.32 0.70
CA GLU A 84 7.00 0.44 -0.37
C GLU A 84 6.74 -1.05 -0.14
N ASP A 85 6.35 -1.45 1.07
CA ASP A 85 6.04 -2.84 1.38
C ASP A 85 4.67 -3.25 0.86
N PHE A 86 3.78 -2.30 0.58
CA PHE A 86 2.38 -2.56 0.28
C PHE A 86 2.12 -2.62 -1.23
N ALA A 87 1.70 -3.78 -1.72
CA ALA A 87 1.35 -3.97 -3.12
C ALA A 87 -0.15 -3.79 -3.39
N GLY A 88 -1.02 -4.14 -2.43
CA GLY A 88 -2.46 -4.07 -2.67
C GLY A 88 -3.34 -4.57 -1.53
N TRP A 89 -4.62 -4.28 -1.63
CA TRP A 89 -5.69 -4.83 -0.80
C TRP A 89 -6.68 -5.55 -1.71
N ASP A 90 -6.98 -6.82 -1.43
CA ASP A 90 -7.88 -7.65 -2.26
C ASP A 90 -9.31 -7.80 -1.69
N GLY A 91 -9.66 -7.03 -0.66
CA GLY A 91 -10.93 -7.14 0.05
C GLY A 91 -10.87 -8.04 1.28
N ARG A 92 -9.79 -8.79 1.47
CA ARG A 92 -9.60 -9.66 2.65
C ARG A 92 -8.19 -9.61 3.23
N ALA A 93 -7.17 -9.57 2.39
CA ALA A 93 -5.77 -9.62 2.76
C ALA A 93 -4.98 -8.46 2.14
N VAL A 94 -3.93 -8.04 2.83
CA VAL A 94 -2.97 -7.06 2.34
C VAL A 94 -1.83 -7.80 1.67
N ARG A 95 -1.61 -7.52 0.39
CA ARG A 95 -0.52 -8.04 -0.43
C ARG A 95 0.72 -7.19 -0.24
N LEU A 96 1.85 -7.84 -0.01
CA LEU A 96 3.15 -7.19 0.12
C LEU A 96 3.96 -7.28 -1.18
N THR A 97 4.85 -6.32 -1.41
CA THR A 97 5.65 -6.24 -2.64
C THR A 97 6.67 -7.36 -2.78
N ASP A 98 7.06 -8.01 -1.68
CA ASP A 98 7.94 -9.19 -1.67
C ASP A 98 7.19 -10.52 -1.91
N GLY A 99 5.89 -10.45 -2.23
CA GLY A 99 5.03 -11.62 -2.36
C GLY A 99 4.48 -12.15 -1.02
N GLY A 100 4.76 -11.46 0.08
CA GLY A 100 4.16 -11.73 1.38
C GLY A 100 2.68 -11.37 1.46
N VAL A 101 2.01 -11.89 2.48
CA VAL A 101 0.57 -11.69 2.68
C VAL A 101 0.27 -11.50 4.17
N LEU A 102 -0.33 -10.37 4.50
CA LEU A 102 -0.94 -10.04 5.79
C LEU A 102 -2.42 -10.46 5.74
N GLU A 103 -2.80 -11.44 6.54
CA GLU A 103 -4.17 -11.97 6.59
C GLU A 103 -4.76 -11.84 8.00
N PRO A 104 -6.10 -11.69 8.14
CA PRO A 104 -6.75 -11.79 9.43
C PRO A 104 -6.37 -13.09 10.15
N LYS A 105 -5.99 -12.99 11.42
CA LYS A 105 -5.68 -14.16 12.27
C LYS A 105 -6.91 -15.05 12.44
N ASN A 106 -8.05 -14.41 12.73
CA ASN A 106 -9.36 -15.03 12.90
C ASN A 106 -10.30 -14.48 11.81
N PRO A 107 -10.42 -15.16 10.65
CA PRO A 107 -11.21 -14.71 9.52
C PRO A 107 -12.72 -14.85 9.72
#